data_AF-A0A519ZPP4-F1
#
_entry.id   AF-A0A519ZPP4-F1
#
_cell.length_a   1.000
_cell.length_b   1.000
_cell.length_c   1.000
_cell.angle_alpha   90.00
_cell.angle_beta   90.00
_cell.angle_gamma   90.00
#
_symmetry.space_group_name_H-M   'P 1'
#
loop_
_entity.id
_entity.type
_entity.pdbx_description
1 polymer ?
#
loop_
_entity_poly.entity_id
_entity_poly.type
_entity_poly.pdbx_seq_one_letter_code
_entity_poly.pdbx_strand_id
1 'polypeptide(L)'
;MAGDLNITAQSNNLLLVRENDGKREYIPIDLTTAKVFDSPYFYLKHNDMIYVQPDKTKYAAVDGGVRTFSLVLSTLSIIAVLFTTLK
;
A
#
# COMPACT_ATOMS: atom_id res chain seq x y z
N MET A 1 13.68 9.82 15.67
CA MET A 1 13.02 10.48 14.52
C MET A 1 12.71 9.40 13.50
N ALA A 2 11.50 9.36 12.93
CA ALA A 2 11.02 8.26 12.08
C ALA A 2 11.66 8.19 10.68
N GLY A 3 12.65 9.03 10.39
CA GLY A 3 13.25 9.12 9.05
C GLY A 3 12.28 9.78 8.07
N ASP A 4 12.24 9.25 6.85
CA ASP A 4 11.34 9.67 5.78
C ASP A 4 10.24 8.61 5.54
N LEU A 5 9.19 8.98 4.82
CA LEU A 5 8.19 8.03 4.34
C LEU A 5 8.84 6.98 3.43
N ASN A 6 8.34 5.75 3.50
CA ASN A 6 8.76 4.71 2.56
C ASN A 6 8.40 5.16 1.13
N ILE A 7 9.22 4.81 0.14
CA ILE A 7 8.94 5.08 -1.29
C ILE A 7 7.59 4.51 -1.74
N THR A 8 7.10 3.47 -1.06
CA THR A 8 5.79 2.87 -1.32
C THR A 8 4.65 3.45 -0.47
N ALA A 9 4.87 4.53 0.27
CA ALA A 9 3.86 5.15 1.12
C ALA A 9 2.97 6.08 0.29
N GLN A 10 1.66 6.07 0.58
CA GLN A 10 0.73 7.00 -0.04
C GLN A 10 0.67 8.32 0.74
N SER A 11 1.47 9.31 0.32
CA SER A 11 1.61 10.61 1.01
C SER A 11 0.37 11.52 0.93
N ASN A 12 -0.53 11.28 -0.02
CA ASN A 12 -1.79 12.03 -0.16
C ASN A 12 -2.88 11.62 0.84
N ASN A 13 -2.72 10.49 1.54
CA ASN A 13 -3.79 9.96 2.38
C ASN A 13 -3.25 9.24 3.61
N LEU A 14 -2.70 10.03 4.53
CA LEU A 14 -2.33 9.59 5.86
C LEU A 14 -3.52 9.70 6.80
N LEU A 15 -3.59 8.83 7.81
CA LEU A 15 -4.63 8.87 8.82
C LEU A 15 -4.03 9.23 10.17
N LEU A 16 -4.36 10.41 10.67
CA LEU A 16 -4.12 10.76 12.07
C LEU A 16 -5.24 10.18 12.93
N VAL A 17 -4.86 9.37 13.91
CA VAL A 17 -5.74 8.89 14.97
C VAL A 17 -5.40 9.68 16.21
N ARG A 18 -6.34 10.49 16.69
CA ARG A 18 -6.19 11.32 17.88
C ARG A 18 -7.24 10.92 18.91
N GLU A 19 -6.83 10.82 20.16
CA GLU A 19 -7.77 10.63 21.26
C GLU A 19 -8.04 11.97 21.95
N ASN A 20 -9.31 12.35 22.04
CA ASN A 20 -9.76 13.54 22.74
C ASN A 20 -10.89 13.13 23.70
N ASP A 21 -10.68 13.31 25.00
CA ASP A 21 -11.64 12.95 26.05
C ASP A 21 -12.19 11.51 25.94
N GLY A 22 -11.32 10.54 25.61
CA GLY A 22 -11.67 9.13 25.44
C GLY A 22 -12.39 8.79 24.12
N LYS A 23 -12.58 9.77 23.22
CA LYS A 23 -13.09 9.56 21.87
C LYS A 23 -11.95 9.58 20.87
N ARG A 24 -11.90 8.56 20.01
CA ARG A 24 -10.93 8.48 18.91
C ARG A 24 -11.48 9.18 17.67
N GLU A 25 -10.75 10.18 17.19
CA GLU A 25 -10.98 10.91 15.96
C GLU A 25 -10.03 10.40 14.88
N TYR A 26 -10.54 10.29 13.65
CA TYR A 26 -9.82 9.81 12.48
C TYR A 26 -9.78 10.94 11.45
N ILE A 27 -8.59 11.51 11.26
CA ILE A 27 -8.41 12.71 10.45
C ILE A 27 -7.52 12.36 9.26
N PRO A 28 -8.05 12.45 8.02
CA PRO A 28 -7.21 12.29 6.83
C PRO A 28 -6.29 13.51 6.67
N ILE A 29 -5.03 13.25 6.38
CA ILE A 29 -3.98 14.24 6.16
C ILE A 29 -3.35 13.99 4.79
N ASP A 30 -3.26 15.07 4.01
CA ASP A 30 -2.55 15.10 2.73
C ASP A 30 -1.26 15.92 2.91
N LEU A 31 -0.10 15.27 2.80
CA LEU A 31 1.22 15.92 2.90
C LEU A 31 1.72 16.52 1.58
N THR A 32 1.01 16.32 0.47
CA THR A 32 1.42 16.85 -0.84
C THR A 32 0.98 18.29 -1.06
N THR A 33 0.12 18.81 -0.19
CA THR A 33 -0.38 20.17 -0.27
C THR A 33 0.15 21.03 0.87
N ALA A 34 0.47 22.29 0.57
CA ALA A 34 0.85 23.27 1.58
C ALA A 34 -0.26 23.57 2.60
N LYS A 35 -1.53 23.20 2.30
CA LYS A 35 -2.65 23.35 3.23
C LYS A 35 -2.46 22.60 4.55
N VAL A 36 -1.56 21.61 4.59
CA VAL A 36 -1.25 20.91 5.84
C VAL A 36 -0.62 21.84 6.88
N PHE A 37 0.11 22.88 6.45
CA PHE A 37 0.72 23.85 7.36
C PHE A 37 -0.33 24.76 8.03
N ASP A 38 -1.44 25.00 7.35
CA ASP A 38 -2.57 25.79 7.86
C ASP A 38 -3.56 24.94 8.69
N SER A 39 -3.34 23.62 8.76
CA SER A 39 -4.24 22.70 9.44
C SER A 39 -4.09 22.76 10.96
N PRO A 40 -5.18 22.67 11.75
CA PRO A 40 -5.11 22.56 13.21
C PRO A 40 -4.45 21.24 13.68
N TYR A 41 -4.15 20.34 12.74
CA TYR A 41 -3.52 19.04 12.97
C TYR A 41 -2.05 18.99 12.56
N PHE A 42 -1.45 20.14 12.18
CA PHE A 42 -0.04 20.20 11.80
C PHE A 42 0.90 19.77 12.95
N TYR A 43 0.58 20.19 14.17
CA TYR A 43 1.31 19.79 15.36
C TYR A 43 0.70 18.53 16.00
N LEU A 44 1.58 17.58 16.31
CA LEU A 44 1.23 16.38 17.04
C LEU A 44 0.96 16.69 18.51
N LYS A 45 -0.08 16.05 19.05
CA LYS A 45 -0.43 16.04 20.46
C LYS A 45 0.00 14.72 21.09
N HIS A 46 -0.07 14.66 22.42
CA HIS A 46 0.17 13.42 23.14
C HIS A 46 -0.83 12.34 22.68
N ASN A 47 -0.34 11.10 22.54
CA ASN A 47 -1.13 9.95 22.11
C ASN A 47 -1.68 10.03 20.67
N ASP A 48 -1.13 10.91 19.81
CA ASP A 48 -1.40 10.87 18.39
C ASP A 48 -0.72 9.68 17.73
N MET A 49 -1.46 8.96 16.88
CA MET A 49 -0.95 7.88 16.05
C MET A 49 -1.12 8.24 14.58
N ILE A 50 -0.04 8.17 13.81
CA ILE A 50 -0.08 8.39 12.36
C ILE A 50 -0.03 7.04 11.66
N TYR A 51 -1.07 6.73 10.89
CA TYR A 51 -1.15 5.53 10.06
C TYR A 51 -0.91 5.89 8.60
N VAL A 52 0.13 5.26 8.04
CA VAL A 52 0.56 5.45 6.65
C VAL A 52 0.11 4.23 5.83
N GLN A 53 -0.83 4.44 4.92
CA GLN A 53 -1.24 3.38 4.00
C GLN A 53 -0.18 3.17 2.92
N PRO A 54 0.19 1.91 2.61
CA PRO A 54 1.01 1.63 1.43
C PRO A 54 0.20 1.89 0.16
N ASP A 55 0.87 2.40 -0.87
CA ASP A 55 0.27 2.59 -2.19
C ASP A 55 -0.18 1.24 -2.78
N LYS A 56 -1.30 1.28 -3.52
CA LYS A 56 -1.91 0.12 -4.19
C LYS A 56 -0.94 -0.55 -5.17
N THR A 57 0.00 0.21 -5.71
CA THR A 57 1.09 -0.29 -6.57
C THR A 57 1.94 -1.34 -5.88
N LYS A 58 2.10 -1.29 -4.55
CA LYS A 58 2.81 -2.32 -3.77
C LYS A 58 2.10 -3.67 -3.81
N TYR A 59 0.76 -3.68 -3.85
CA TYR A 59 -0.02 -4.91 -4.00
C TYR A 59 -0.03 -5.40 -5.45
N ALA A 60 0.03 -4.49 -6.41
CA ALA A 60 0.13 -4.84 -7.84
C ALA A 60 1.51 -5.39 -8.24
N ALA A 61 2.57 -5.06 -7.48
CA ALA A 61 3.91 -5.62 -7.68
C ALA A 61 4.00 -7.13 -7.32
N VAL A 62 2.94 -7.73 -6.78
CA VAL A 62 2.78 -9.19 -6.74
C VAL A 62 2.30 -9.67 -8.11
N ASP A 63 3.21 -9.61 -9.08
CA ASP A 63 3.54 -10.68 -10.02
C ASP A 63 2.39 -11.43 -10.74
N GLY A 64 1.22 -10.80 -10.90
CA GLY A 64 0.08 -11.42 -11.56
C GLY A 64 0.39 -11.83 -13.00
N GLY A 65 1.19 -11.03 -13.70
CA GLY A 65 1.65 -11.29 -15.07
C GLY A 65 2.59 -12.49 -15.16
N VAL A 66 3.67 -12.52 -14.37
CA VAL A 66 4.67 -13.60 -14.42
C VAL A 66 4.10 -14.90 -13.86
N ARG A 67 3.25 -14.85 -12.83
CA ARG A 67 2.55 -16.02 -12.31
C ARG A 67 1.61 -16.61 -13.35
N THR A 68 0.82 -15.78 -14.03
CA THR A 68 -0.09 -16.25 -15.09
C THR A 68 0.69 -16.82 -16.27
N PHE A 69 1.76 -16.14 -16.69
CA PHE A 69 2.66 -16.63 -17.74
C PHE A 69 3.29 -17.98 -17.40
N SER A 70 3.80 -18.14 -16.18
CA SER A 70 4.38 -19.40 -15.70
C SER A 70 3.35 -20.52 -15.65
N LEU A 71 2.11 -20.21 -15.27
CA LEU A 71 1.01 -21.18 -15.22
C LEU A 71 0.61 -21.62 -16.63
N VAL A 72 0.49 -20.70 -17.57
CA VAL A 72 0.21 -21.00 -19.00
C VAL A 72 1.35 -21.79 -19.64
N LEU A 73 2.61 -21.45 -19.35
CA LEU A 73 3.76 -22.19 -19.87
C LEU A 73 3.81 -23.62 -19.30
N SER A 74 3.47 -23.78 -18.03
CA SER A 74 3.41 -25.09 -17.37
C SER A 74 2.28 -25.96 -17.92
N THR A 75 1.11 -25.39 -18.24
CA THR A 75 0.02 -26.16 -18.84
C THR A 75 0.35 -26.56 -20.28
N LEU A 76 0.97 -25.66 -21.05
CA LEU A 76 1.45 -25.96 -22.41
C LEU A 76 2.51 -27.06 -22.43
N SER A 77 3.45 -27.07 -21.48
CA SER A 77 4.48 -28.10 -21.41
C SER A 77 3.90 -29.49 -21.12
N ILE A 78 2.91 -29.59 -20.23
CA ILE A 78 2.21 -30.83 -19.93
C ILE A 78 1.48 -31.36 -21.18
N ILE A 79 0.78 -30.49 -21.92
CA ILE A 79 0.08 -30.86 -23.16
C ILE A 79 1.09 -31.37 -24.21
N ALA A 80 2.21 -30.67 -24.38
CA ALA A 80 3.25 -31.04 -25.34
C ALA A 80 3.87 -32.42 -25.02
N VAL A 81 4.11 -32.71 -23.74
CA VAL A 81 4.62 -34.01 -23.30
C VAL A 81 3.59 -35.11 -23.59
N LEU A 82 2.32 -34.91 -23.24
CA LEU A 82 1.27 -35.89 -23.52
C LEU A 82 1.17 -36.19 -25.02
N PHE A 83 1.15 -35.16 -25.87
CA PHE A 83 1.15 -35.32 -27.34
C PHE A 83 2.37 -36.08 -27.87
N THR A 84 3.54 -35.88 -27.26
CA THR A 84 4.78 -36.56 -27.67
C THR A 84 4.80 -38.02 -27.21
N THR A 85 4.20 -38.34 -26.06
CA THR A 85 4.15 -39.71 -25.51
C THR A 85 3.04 -40.58 -26.08
N LEU A 86 1.95 -39.99 -26.59
CA LEU A 86 0.81 -40.70 -27.18
C LEU A 86 0.96 -40.98 -28.68
N LYS A 87 2.03 -40.46 -29.31
CA LYS A 87 2.41 -40.69 -30.70
C LYS A 87 3.56 -41.68 -30.77
#